data_AF-A0A6J4IQN0-F1
#
_entry.id   AF-A0A6J4IQN0-F1
#
_cell.length_a   1.000
_cell.length_b   1.000
_cell.length_c   1.000
_cell.angle_alpha   90.00
_cell.angle_beta   90.00
_cell.angle_gamma   90.00
#
_symmetry.space_group_name_H-M   'P 1'
#
loop_
_entity.id
_entity.type
_entity.pdbx_description
1 polymer ?
#
loop_
_entity_poly.entity_id
_entity_poly.type
_entity_poly.pdbx_seq_one_letter_code
_entity_poly.pdbx_strand_id
1 'polypeptide(L)'
;PELRAIAEWLASWARDINSWDHNLIALGDFNIDRRGDALHDAFVSTGLDIPQDLQGVPRTIFADPGRPELDKFYDQIAWFTGRNGLPALSLQYSRGGFFDFTESALTKRGLTKTQLSWRISDHYPLWAEFSVRD
;
A
#
# COMPACT_ATOMS: atom_id res chain seq x y z
N PRO A 1 -3.10 13.60 -13.16
CA PRO A 1 -2.34 13.38 -14.41
C PRO A 1 -1.29 12.28 -14.28
N GLU A 2 -0.44 12.36 -13.25
CA GLU A 2 0.66 11.42 -12.98
C GLU A 2 0.18 10.03 -12.52
N LEU A 3 -0.68 9.93 -11.50
CA LEU A 3 -1.18 8.62 -11.04
C LEU A 3 -1.98 7.87 -12.10
N ARG A 4 -2.73 8.59 -12.94
CA ARG A 4 -3.41 7.97 -14.09
C ARG A 4 -2.38 7.43 -15.09
N ALA A 5 -1.30 8.18 -15.36
CA ALA A 5 -0.23 7.70 -16.23
C ALA A 5 0.52 6.50 -15.62
N ILE A 6 0.71 6.46 -14.29
CA ILE A 6 1.25 5.30 -13.58
C ILE A 6 0.30 4.11 -13.70
N ALA A 7 -1.00 4.30 -13.47
CA ALA A 7 -1.99 3.24 -13.61
C ALA A 7 -2.07 2.71 -15.05
N GLU A 8 -2.10 3.60 -16.05
CA GLU A 8 -2.08 3.27 -17.47
C GLU A 8 -0.77 2.56 -17.87
N TRP A 9 0.38 2.98 -17.31
CA TRP A 9 1.67 2.33 -17.51
C TRP A 9 1.72 0.93 -16.87
N LEU A 10 1.25 0.77 -15.63
CA LEU A 10 1.15 -0.54 -14.97
C LEU A 10 0.24 -1.48 -15.77
N ALA A 11 -0.86 -0.97 -16.31
CA ALA A 11 -1.78 -1.73 -17.14
C ALA A 11 -1.22 -2.07 -18.52
N SER A 12 -0.53 -1.13 -19.19
CA SER A 12 0.11 -1.39 -20.48
C SER A 12 1.23 -2.39 -20.30
N TRP A 13 2.09 -2.22 -19.30
CA TRP A 13 3.13 -3.15 -18.92
C TRP A 13 2.58 -4.56 -18.65
N ALA A 14 1.48 -4.67 -17.90
CA ALA A 14 0.83 -5.95 -17.61
C ALA A 14 0.23 -6.63 -18.87
N ARG A 15 -0.11 -5.88 -19.92
CA ARG A 15 -0.71 -6.41 -21.17
C ARG A 15 0.33 -6.73 -22.25
N ASP A 16 1.44 -6.01 -22.29
CA ASP A 16 2.44 -6.11 -23.35
C ASP A 16 3.36 -7.35 -23.19
N ILE A 17 3.47 -7.89 -21.97
CA ILE A 17 4.34 -9.05 -21.64
C ILE A 17 3.52 -10.35 -21.58
N ASN A 18 2.65 -10.54 -22.57
CA ASN A 18 1.65 -11.61 -22.68
C ASN A 18 2.25 -13.03 -22.91
N SER A 19 3.40 -13.38 -22.31
CA SER A 19 3.97 -14.72 -22.48
C SER A 19 4.39 -15.47 -21.23
N TRP A 20 4.67 -14.86 -20.06
CA TRP A 20 5.12 -15.64 -18.89
C TRP A 20 4.67 -15.03 -17.54
N ASP A 21 4.42 -15.92 -16.57
CA ASP A 21 3.92 -15.66 -15.20
C ASP A 21 4.63 -14.49 -14.50
N HIS A 22 3.98 -13.33 -14.44
CA HIS A 22 4.55 -12.16 -13.77
C HIS A 22 3.70 -11.70 -12.59
N ASN A 23 4.21 -12.08 -11.41
CA ASN A 23 3.85 -11.54 -10.12
C ASN A 23 4.23 -10.05 -10.05
N LEU A 24 3.24 -9.16 -10.11
CA LEU A 24 3.42 -7.73 -9.90
C LEU A 24 2.82 -7.31 -8.57
N ILE A 25 3.62 -6.59 -7.76
CA ILE A 25 3.17 -5.90 -6.56
C ILE A 25 3.52 -4.43 -6.73
N ALA A 26 2.50 -3.57 -6.71
CA ALA A 26 2.65 -2.12 -6.61
C ALA A 26 2.69 -1.74 -5.12
N LEU A 27 3.76 -1.08 -4.68
CA LEU A 27 3.91 -0.65 -3.29
C LEU A 27 4.60 0.71 -3.14
N GLY A 28 4.18 1.47 -2.13
CA GLY A 28 4.79 2.75 -1.78
C GLY A 28 3.76 3.84 -1.48
N ASP A 29 4.25 5.06 -1.28
CA ASP A 29 3.46 6.27 -1.08
C ASP A 29 2.94 6.78 -2.43
N PHE A 30 1.64 6.58 -2.67
CA PHE A 30 0.94 7.07 -3.85
C PHE A 30 0.25 8.42 -3.61
N ASN A 31 0.40 9.03 -2.43
CA ASN A 31 -0.27 10.28 -2.04
C ASN A 31 -1.81 10.23 -2.20
N ILE A 32 -2.43 9.07 -1.97
CA ILE A 32 -3.88 8.90 -1.98
C ILE A 32 -4.44 9.44 -0.66
N ASP A 33 -5.36 10.40 -0.70
CA ASP A 33 -5.83 11.08 0.51
C ASP A 33 -6.83 10.19 1.27
N ARG A 34 -7.78 9.60 0.54
CA ARG A 34 -8.81 8.72 1.11
C ARG A 34 -9.36 7.74 0.08
N ARG A 35 -9.92 6.63 0.57
CA ARG A 35 -10.70 5.70 -0.24
C ARG A 35 -11.83 6.42 -0.99
N GLY A 36 -11.95 6.14 -2.29
CA GLY A 36 -12.96 6.74 -3.17
C GLY A 36 -12.68 8.19 -3.56
N ASP A 37 -11.47 8.70 -3.35
CA ASP A 37 -11.01 9.91 -4.04
C ASP A 37 -10.57 9.59 -5.49
N ALA A 38 -10.31 10.63 -6.28
CA ALA A 38 -9.92 10.46 -7.69
C ALA A 38 -8.57 9.74 -7.88
N LEU A 39 -7.68 9.78 -6.88
CA LEU A 39 -6.36 9.17 -6.94
C LEU A 39 -6.45 7.67 -6.60
N HIS A 40 -7.22 7.33 -5.58
CA HIS A 40 -7.63 5.98 -5.24
C HIS A 40 -8.31 5.32 -6.43
N ASP A 41 -9.32 5.97 -7.01
CA ASP A 41 -10.09 5.42 -8.12
C ASP A 41 -9.22 5.22 -9.35
N ALA A 42 -8.32 6.16 -9.65
CA ALA A 42 -7.33 5.99 -10.71
C ALA A 42 -6.39 4.80 -10.43
N PHE A 43 -5.91 4.66 -9.19
CA PHE A 43 -4.99 3.59 -8.79
C PHE A 43 -5.61 2.19 -8.97
N VAL A 44 -6.87 2.01 -8.56
CA VAL A 44 -7.56 0.71 -8.69
C VAL A 44 -8.25 0.50 -10.04
N SER A 45 -8.35 1.55 -10.89
CA SER A 45 -9.12 1.51 -12.16
C SER A 45 -8.67 0.43 -13.14
N THR A 46 -7.41 -0.01 -13.04
CA THR A 46 -6.82 -0.99 -13.94
C THR A 46 -6.87 -2.42 -13.40
N GLY A 47 -7.47 -2.62 -12.22
CA GLY A 47 -7.67 -3.93 -11.60
C GLY A 47 -6.70 -4.27 -10.46
N LEU A 48 -5.87 -3.31 -10.04
CA LEU A 48 -5.10 -3.44 -8.79
C LEU A 48 -6.07 -3.58 -7.61
N ASP A 49 -5.83 -4.57 -6.78
CA ASP A 49 -6.59 -4.85 -5.57
C ASP A 49 -5.73 -4.60 -4.33
N ILE A 50 -6.27 -3.84 -3.38
CA ILE A 50 -5.66 -3.59 -2.08
C ILE A 50 -6.34 -4.53 -1.06
N PRO A 51 -5.59 -5.41 -0.38
CA PRO A 51 -6.12 -6.34 0.61
C PRO A 51 -6.98 -5.67 1.70
N GLN A 52 -8.03 -6.36 2.13
CA GLN A 52 -9.00 -5.81 3.08
C GLN A 52 -8.37 -5.43 4.43
N ASP A 53 -7.42 -6.21 4.94
CA ASP A 53 -6.70 -5.94 6.18
C ASP A 53 -5.80 -4.70 6.08
N LEU A 54 -5.28 -4.37 4.89
CA LEU A 54 -4.52 -3.14 4.63
C LEU A 54 -5.41 -1.90 4.39
N GLN A 55 -6.71 -2.04 4.17
CA GLN A 55 -7.60 -0.89 4.01
C GLN A 55 -7.76 -0.10 5.32
N GLY A 56 -7.70 -0.78 6.47
CA GLY A 56 -7.98 -0.16 7.78
C GLY A 56 -6.76 0.21 8.63
N VAL A 57 -5.53 0.02 8.13
CA VAL A 57 -4.32 0.28 8.93
C VAL A 57 -3.97 1.77 8.98
N PRO A 58 -3.46 2.27 10.12
CA PRO A 58 -2.88 3.60 10.18
C PRO A 58 -1.62 3.65 9.31
N ARG A 59 -1.50 4.72 8.54
CA ARG A 59 -0.35 4.97 7.66
C ARG A 59 0.59 6.05 8.18
N THR A 60 0.17 6.80 9.20
CA THR A 60 0.98 7.84 9.82
C THR A 60 0.94 7.79 11.33
N ILE A 61 2.04 8.20 11.97
CA ILE A 61 2.16 8.29 13.44
C ILE A 61 1.18 9.29 14.06
N PHE A 62 0.56 10.14 13.24
CA PHE A 62 -0.42 11.15 13.63
C PHE A 62 -1.87 10.73 13.40
N ALA A 63 -2.12 9.48 12.97
CA ALA A 63 -3.48 8.98 12.74
C ALA A 63 -4.29 9.01 14.05
N ASP A 64 -5.58 9.38 13.93
CA ASP A 64 -6.58 9.30 14.97
C ASP A 64 -6.79 7.82 15.33
N PRO A 65 -6.52 7.41 16.58
CA PRO A 65 -6.74 6.04 17.03
C PRO A 65 -8.19 5.55 16.88
N GLY A 66 -9.16 6.47 16.85
CA GLY A 66 -10.58 6.14 16.67
C GLY A 66 -11.03 6.02 15.22
N ARG A 67 -10.27 6.54 14.26
CA ARG A 67 -10.57 6.56 12.82
C ARG A 67 -9.31 6.49 11.95
N PRO A 68 -8.42 5.51 12.17
CA PRO A 68 -7.11 5.47 11.51
C PRO A 68 -7.20 5.36 9.98
N GLU A 69 -8.33 4.89 9.44
CA GLU A 69 -8.62 4.77 8.02
C GLU A 69 -9.01 6.10 7.35
N LEU A 70 -9.43 7.10 8.12
CA LEU A 70 -9.78 8.42 7.56
C LEU A 70 -8.57 9.34 7.47
N ASP A 71 -7.48 9.00 8.15
CA ASP A 71 -6.25 9.77 8.13
C ASP A 71 -5.29 9.19 7.09
N LYS A 72 -5.30 9.81 5.90
CA LYS A 72 -4.22 9.79 4.93
C LYS A 72 -3.89 8.40 4.38
N PHE A 73 -4.62 7.99 3.35
CA PHE A 73 -4.49 6.73 2.60
C PHE A 73 -3.20 6.62 1.74
N TYR A 74 -2.12 7.30 2.10
CA TYR A 74 -0.97 7.56 1.23
C TYR A 74 -0.30 6.29 0.71
N ASP A 75 0.15 5.42 1.62
CA ASP A 75 0.84 4.18 1.27
C ASP A 75 -0.13 3.07 0.86
N GLN A 76 0.22 2.36 -0.22
CA GLN A 76 -0.53 1.18 -0.67
C GLN A 76 0.39 0.00 -0.92
N ILE A 77 -0.16 -1.20 -0.77
CA ILE A 77 0.37 -2.44 -1.33
C ILE A 77 -0.78 -3.09 -2.10
N ALA A 78 -0.61 -3.31 -3.39
CA ALA A 78 -1.65 -3.83 -4.27
C ALA A 78 -1.09 -4.74 -5.36
N TRP A 79 -1.90 -5.67 -5.83
CA TRP A 79 -1.56 -6.57 -6.94
C TRP A 79 -2.81 -6.96 -7.73
N PHE A 80 -2.62 -7.58 -8.89
CA PHE A 80 -3.71 -8.11 -9.69
C PHE A 80 -4.14 -9.49 -9.17
N THR A 81 -5.46 -9.72 -9.11
CA THR A 81 -6.07 -10.93 -8.53
C THR A 81 -6.68 -11.88 -9.56
N GLY A 82 -6.34 -11.74 -10.85
CA GLY A 82 -6.91 -12.57 -11.92
C GLY A 82 -8.29 -12.13 -12.41
N ARG A 83 -8.91 -11.14 -11.76
CA ARG A 83 -10.22 -10.61 -12.17
C ARG A 83 -10.12 -9.94 -13.54
N ASN A 84 -11.18 -10.06 -14.34
CA ASN A 84 -11.30 -9.45 -15.68
C ASN A 84 -10.23 -9.91 -16.69
N GLY A 85 -9.70 -11.13 -16.55
CA GLY A 85 -8.68 -11.68 -17.46
C GLY A 85 -7.30 -11.05 -17.29
N LEU A 86 -7.06 -10.35 -16.17
CA LEU A 86 -5.75 -9.83 -15.80
C LEU A 86 -4.87 -10.95 -15.24
N PRO A 87 -3.53 -10.80 -15.24
CA PRO A 87 -2.64 -11.70 -14.51
C PRO A 87 -3.01 -11.77 -13.02
N ALA A 88 -2.76 -12.92 -12.38
CA ALA A 88 -2.92 -13.08 -10.94
C ALA A 88 -1.55 -13.22 -10.28
N LEU A 89 -1.38 -12.64 -9.09
CA LEU A 89 -0.27 -13.01 -8.23
C LEU A 89 -0.38 -14.51 -7.91
N SER A 90 0.64 -15.29 -8.26
CA SER A 90 0.69 -16.74 -8.04
C SER A 90 0.99 -17.12 -6.59
N LEU A 91 1.44 -16.17 -5.77
CA LEU A 91 1.68 -16.39 -4.35
C LEU A 91 0.39 -16.23 -3.54
N GLN A 92 0.18 -17.12 -2.57
CA GLN A 92 -0.95 -17.02 -1.67
C GLN A 92 -0.71 -15.93 -0.62
N TYR A 93 -1.53 -14.89 -0.63
CA TYR A 93 -1.53 -13.88 0.42
C TYR A 93 -1.96 -14.48 1.76
N SER A 94 -1.16 -14.24 2.81
CA SER A 94 -1.43 -14.68 4.18
C SER A 94 -2.10 -13.57 4.99
N ARG A 95 -1.41 -12.43 5.11
CA ARG A 95 -1.85 -11.28 5.91
C ARG A 95 -1.00 -10.05 5.63
N GLY A 96 -1.46 -8.89 6.05
CA GLY A 96 -0.73 -7.64 5.96
C GLY A 96 -0.93 -6.78 7.20
N GLY A 97 -0.16 -5.71 7.27
CA GLY A 97 -0.27 -4.77 8.37
C GLY A 97 0.64 -3.56 8.22
N PHE A 98 0.87 -2.91 9.35
CA PHE A 98 1.82 -1.82 9.49
C PHE A 98 2.80 -2.14 10.63
N PHE A 99 3.90 -1.40 10.68
CA PHE A 99 4.86 -1.49 11.79
C PHE A 99 4.91 -0.18 12.56
N ASP A 100 4.44 -0.19 13.81
CA ASP A 100 4.60 0.95 14.71
C ASP A 100 6.03 1.01 15.27
N PHE A 101 6.88 1.79 14.60
CA PHE A 101 8.24 2.01 15.07
C PHE A 101 8.33 2.98 16.25
N THR A 102 7.26 3.69 16.64
CA THR A 102 7.33 4.74 17.67
C THR A 102 7.66 4.19 19.05
N GLU A 103 7.34 2.92 19.30
CA GLU A 103 7.66 2.21 20.54
C GLU A 103 9.05 1.58 20.55
N SER A 104 9.74 1.55 19.40
CA SER A 104 11.02 0.84 19.24
C SER A 104 12.18 1.77 18.84
N ALA A 105 11.90 2.81 18.05
CA ALA A 105 12.93 3.70 17.52
C ALA A 105 13.29 4.80 18.52
N LEU A 106 14.59 4.93 18.81
CA LEU A 106 15.16 6.04 19.60
C LEU A 106 14.51 6.26 20.98
N THR A 107 13.92 5.23 21.59
CA THR A 107 13.14 5.32 22.84
C THR A 107 13.90 5.96 24.01
N LYS A 108 15.22 5.76 24.08
CA LYS A 108 16.09 6.35 25.11
C LYS A 108 16.25 7.88 25.01
N ARG A 109 15.73 8.52 23.95
CA ARG A 109 15.88 9.96 23.71
C ARG A 109 14.70 10.81 24.18
N GLY A 110 13.60 10.19 24.63
CA GLY A 110 12.43 10.92 25.14
C GLY A 110 11.81 11.89 24.12
N LEU A 111 11.81 11.52 22.84
CA LEU A 111 11.35 12.38 21.74
C LEU A 111 9.81 12.43 21.68
N THR A 112 9.26 13.58 21.31
CA THR A 112 7.86 13.69 20.91
C THR A 112 7.64 13.05 19.53
N LYS A 113 6.38 12.71 19.17
CA LYS A 113 6.03 12.21 17.82
C LYS A 113 6.56 13.11 16.70
N THR A 114 6.40 14.43 16.82
CA THR A 114 6.93 15.41 15.85
C THR A 114 8.45 15.40 15.76
N GLN A 115 9.16 15.27 16.88
CA GLN A 115 10.63 15.19 16.86
C GLN A 115 11.12 13.87 16.26
N LEU A 116 10.37 12.78 16.47
CA LEU A 116 10.65 11.48 15.90
C LEU A 116 10.41 11.49 14.39
N SER A 117 9.35 12.14 13.89
CA SER A 117 9.07 12.19 12.46
C SER A 117 10.15 12.87 11.64
N TRP A 118 10.72 13.97 12.14
CA TRP A 118 11.85 14.64 11.48
C TRP A 118 13.13 13.79 11.40
N ARG A 119 13.24 12.73 12.21
CA ARG A 119 14.45 11.91 12.32
C ARG A 119 14.32 10.56 11.64
N ILE A 120 13.10 10.01 11.58
CA ILE A 120 12.81 8.69 11.06
C ILE A 120 11.81 8.81 9.92
N SER A 121 10.54 9.03 10.23
CA SER A 121 9.44 9.18 9.26
C SER A 121 8.17 9.61 10.01
N ASP A 122 7.25 10.29 9.36
CA ASP A 122 5.86 10.42 9.80
C ASP A 122 4.95 9.30 9.28
N HIS A 123 5.44 8.45 8.36
CA HIS A 123 4.72 7.31 7.79
C HIS A 123 5.12 5.99 8.47
N TYR A 124 4.13 5.15 8.75
CA TYR A 124 4.34 3.76 9.17
C TYR A 124 4.68 2.89 7.96
N PRO A 125 5.72 2.03 8.04
CA PRO A 125 5.94 1.02 7.02
C PRO A 125 4.74 0.06 6.94
N LEU A 126 4.20 -0.12 5.74
CA LEU A 126 3.26 -1.21 5.45
C LEU A 126 4.01 -2.48 5.08
N TRP A 127 3.41 -3.63 5.36
CA TRP A 127 3.95 -4.93 5.00
C TRP A 127 2.85 -5.90 4.56
N ALA A 128 3.22 -6.85 3.70
CA ALA A 128 2.38 -7.95 3.24
C ALA A 128 3.17 -9.26 3.30
N GLU A 129 2.52 -10.32 3.75
CA GLU A 129 3.08 -11.67 3.92
C GLU A 129 2.44 -12.62 2.90
N PHE A 130 3.28 -13.40 2.23
CA PHE A 130 2.85 -14.38 1.23
C PHE A 130 3.43 -15.75 1.57
N SER A 131 2.62 -16.80 1.40
CA SER A 131 3.09 -18.18 1.50
C SER A 131 3.87 -18.58 0.25
N VAL A 132 4.98 -19.28 0.47
CA VAL A 132 5.77 -19.93 -0.59
C VAL A 132 5.51 -21.45 -0.65
N ARG A 133 4.55 -21.94 0.14
CA ARG A 133 4.13 -23.34 0.19
C ARG A 133 2.65 -23.42 -0.16
N ASP A 134 2.32 -24.37 -1.03
CA ASP A 134 0.95 -24.77 -1.35
C ASP A 134 0.27 -25.49 -0.17
#